data_AF-T0Q318-F1
#
_entry.id   AF-T0Q318-F1
#
_cell.length_a   1.000
_cell.length_b   1.000
_cell.length_c   1.000
_cell.angle_alpha   90.00
_cell.angle_beta   90.00
_cell.angle_gamma   90.00
#
_symmetry.space_group_name_H-M   'P 1'
#
loop_
_entity.id
_entity.type
_entity.pdbx_description
1 polymer ?
#
loop_
_entity_poly.entity_id
_entity_poly.type
_entity_poly.pdbx_seq_one_letter_code
_entity_poly.pdbx_strand_id
1 'polypeptide(L)'
;MAKPSRRQSRRKASAVENAKQRSEPTKVLPPADDAAHYMYLYAAMVVVAATCARIDIVALAVPSRYVASWWRFLFVIIVCINVRNHAALARRSWLLRWAAYVVCNFAGMTVTQTIRGETLGYLHSLTPWQDVTSAGLLVEALVAWKPAAQATSLMALRGLCGFPVAVWKCWSVSQHIHYAYTASVSWAKVVPMVTSDMYASGIALACIAHVVSTRSLLPTHLAQLQWPLEIAATVATSILIVHIWHSDEALLRPLGYTAMLLFNMHKFCGASLTYFSRARKVV
;
A
#
# COMPACT_ATOMS: atom_id res chain seq x y z
N MET A 1 -57.39 -5.39 -33.97
CA MET A 1 -56.26 -4.86 -33.18
C MET A 1 -55.95 -5.80 -32.04
N ALA A 2 -54.93 -6.66 -32.18
CA ALA A 2 -54.55 -7.64 -31.16
C ALA A 2 -53.37 -7.11 -30.32
N LYS A 3 -53.56 -7.04 -29.00
CA LYS A 3 -52.54 -6.61 -28.03
C LYS A 3 -51.37 -7.61 -27.99
N PRO A 4 -50.10 -7.16 -27.95
CA PRO A 4 -48.97 -8.06 -27.85
C PRO A 4 -48.92 -8.75 -26.49
N SER A 5 -48.55 -10.04 -26.53
CA SER A 5 -48.63 -10.99 -25.42
C SER A 5 -47.69 -10.65 -24.26
N ARG A 6 -48.23 -10.63 -23.04
CA ARG A 6 -47.52 -10.50 -21.75
C ARG A 6 -46.51 -11.62 -21.45
N ARG A 7 -46.47 -12.69 -22.27
CA ARG A 7 -45.71 -13.91 -21.99
C ARG A 7 -44.21 -13.80 -22.30
N GLN A 8 -43.80 -12.96 -23.25
CA GLN A 8 -42.38 -12.75 -23.56
C GLN A 8 -41.65 -11.80 -22.60
N SER A 9 -42.38 -10.89 -21.94
CA SER A 9 -41.81 -9.98 -20.93
C SER A 9 -41.37 -10.73 -19.65
N ARG A 10 -42.15 -11.72 -19.20
CA ARG A 10 -41.84 -12.50 -17.99
C ARG A 10 -40.57 -13.36 -18.12
N ARG A 11 -40.28 -13.92 -19.31
CA ARG A 11 -39.07 -14.73 -19.54
C ARG A 11 -37.79 -13.88 -19.59
N LYS A 12 -37.85 -12.63 -20.04
CA LYS A 12 -36.71 -11.70 -19.97
C LYS A 12 -36.50 -11.16 -18.55
N ALA A 13 -37.56 -10.92 -17.79
CA ALA A 13 -37.46 -10.54 -16.38
C ALA A 13 -36.88 -11.67 -15.51
N SER A 14 -37.31 -12.93 -15.71
CA SER A 14 -36.77 -14.06 -14.95
C SER A 14 -35.33 -14.41 -15.32
N ALA A 15 -34.90 -14.16 -16.56
CA ALA A 15 -33.50 -14.34 -16.97
C ALA A 15 -32.57 -13.25 -16.38
N VAL A 16 -33.10 -12.07 -16.07
CA VAL A 16 -32.35 -10.98 -15.41
C VAL A 16 -32.36 -11.15 -13.88
N GLU A 17 -33.42 -11.73 -13.29
CA GLU A 17 -33.43 -12.10 -11.87
C GLU A 17 -32.53 -13.31 -11.57
N ASN A 18 -32.46 -14.30 -12.46
CA ASN A 18 -31.56 -15.45 -12.28
C ASN A 18 -30.08 -15.13 -12.54
N ALA A 19 -29.76 -14.02 -13.22
CA ALA A 19 -28.38 -13.53 -13.35
C ALA A 19 -27.87 -12.82 -12.08
N LYS A 20 -28.76 -12.48 -11.13
CA LYS A 20 -28.39 -11.98 -9.80
C LYS A 20 -28.18 -13.09 -8.76
N GLN A 21 -28.50 -14.35 -9.09
CA GLN A 21 -28.10 -15.53 -8.32
C GLN A 21 -26.86 -16.19 -8.91
N ARG A 22 -25.83 -15.38 -9.21
CA ARG A 22 -24.46 -15.94 -9.19
C ARG A 22 -24.13 -16.17 -7.73
N SER A 23 -24.21 -17.44 -7.33
CA SER A 23 -23.52 -18.05 -6.20
C SER A 23 -22.58 -17.05 -5.53
N GLU A 24 -23.01 -16.55 -4.37
CA GLU A 24 -22.06 -15.92 -3.46
C GLU A 24 -20.86 -16.86 -3.39
N PRO A 25 -19.62 -16.40 -3.60
CA PRO A 25 -18.50 -17.21 -3.22
C PRO A 25 -18.74 -17.49 -1.74
N THR A 26 -18.94 -18.77 -1.38
CA THR A 26 -19.06 -19.21 0.00
C THR A 26 -18.00 -18.44 0.75
N LYS A 27 -18.41 -17.47 1.59
CA LYS A 27 -17.48 -16.84 2.51
C LYS A 27 -17.11 -17.96 3.44
N VAL A 28 -16.04 -18.68 3.10
CA VAL A 28 -15.31 -19.50 4.05
C VAL A 28 -14.79 -18.47 5.05
N LEU A 29 -15.60 -18.24 6.08
CA LEU A 29 -15.16 -17.57 7.28
C LEU A 29 -13.94 -18.37 7.73
N PRO A 30 -12.74 -17.75 7.83
CA PRO A 30 -11.63 -18.45 8.42
C PRO A 30 -12.05 -18.88 9.83
N PRO A 31 -11.74 -20.12 10.26
CA PRO A 31 -12.02 -20.56 11.62
C PRO A 31 -11.40 -19.57 12.60
N ALA A 32 -12.08 -19.36 13.73
CA ALA A 32 -11.78 -18.35 14.75
C ALA A 32 -10.48 -18.60 15.56
N ASP A 33 -9.43 -19.12 14.92
CA ASP A 33 -8.31 -19.79 15.60
C ASP A 33 -6.91 -19.25 15.20
N ASP A 34 -6.81 -17.92 15.08
CA ASP A 34 -5.63 -17.26 14.51
C ASP A 34 -5.04 -16.14 15.37
N ALA A 35 -5.70 -15.69 16.44
CA ALA A 35 -5.24 -14.55 17.25
C ALA A 35 -3.83 -14.78 17.86
N ALA A 36 -3.54 -15.98 18.35
CA ALA A 36 -2.23 -16.32 18.93
C ALA A 36 -1.09 -16.26 17.89
N HIS A 37 -1.34 -16.67 16.65
CA HIS A 37 -0.33 -16.68 15.59
C HIS A 37 0.01 -15.25 15.12
N TYR A 38 -1.00 -14.38 15.06
CA TYR A 38 -0.78 -12.95 14.84
C TYR A 38 0.02 -12.31 15.96
N MET A 39 -0.22 -12.70 17.21
CA MET A 39 0.57 -12.20 18.35
C MET A 39 2.03 -12.61 18.28
N TYR A 40 2.36 -13.87 17.98
CA TYR A 40 3.76 -14.31 17.85
C TYR A 40 4.48 -13.63 16.69
N LEU A 41 3.80 -13.47 15.56
CA LEU A 41 4.34 -12.79 14.41
C LEU A 41 4.56 -11.30 14.70
N TYR A 42 3.60 -10.65 15.34
CA TYR A 42 3.72 -9.26 15.77
C TYR A 42 4.87 -9.11 16.77
N ALA A 43 5.01 -10.04 17.72
CA ALA A 43 6.14 -10.07 18.65
C ALA A 43 7.49 -10.21 17.93
N ALA A 44 7.60 -11.05 16.90
CA ALA A 44 8.82 -11.15 16.10
C ALA A 44 9.14 -9.83 15.38
N MET A 45 8.14 -9.15 14.83
CA MET A 45 8.33 -7.83 14.19
C MET A 45 8.76 -6.78 15.21
N VAL A 46 8.18 -6.80 16.41
CA VAL A 46 8.59 -5.93 17.54
C VAL A 46 10.04 -6.19 17.93
N VAL A 47 10.45 -7.46 18.07
CA VAL A 47 11.84 -7.83 18.41
C VAL A 47 12.81 -7.37 17.33
N VAL A 48 12.50 -7.60 16.06
CA VAL A 48 13.34 -7.15 14.94
C VAL A 48 13.43 -5.63 14.92
N ALA A 49 12.31 -4.92 15.04
CA ALA A 49 12.29 -3.46 15.05
C ALA A 49 13.09 -2.88 16.24
N ALA A 50 12.89 -3.42 17.44
CA ALA A 50 13.61 -3.00 18.65
C ALA A 50 15.13 -3.25 18.53
N THR A 51 15.52 -4.41 18.00
CA THR A 51 16.94 -4.73 17.77
C THR A 51 17.55 -3.80 16.74
N CYS A 52 16.85 -3.57 15.61
CA CYS A 52 17.29 -2.65 14.55
C CYS A 52 17.36 -1.19 15.02
N ALA A 53 16.51 -0.80 15.98
CA ALA A 53 16.53 0.53 16.57
C ALA A 53 17.73 0.77 17.48
N ARG A 54 18.19 -0.24 18.21
CA ARG A 54 19.39 -0.12 19.05
C ARG A 54 20.67 0.14 18.27
N ILE A 55 20.73 -0.26 17.01
CA ILE A 55 21.93 -0.13 16.15
C ILE A 55 21.79 0.96 15.08
N ASP A 56 20.70 1.74 15.08
CA ASP A 56 20.34 2.68 14.00
C ASP A 56 20.56 2.08 12.59
N ILE A 57 19.78 1.04 12.28
CA ILE A 57 19.88 0.38 10.98
C ILE A 57 19.67 1.35 9.80
N VAL A 58 18.97 2.47 10.01
CA VAL A 58 18.78 3.48 8.96
C VAL A 58 20.11 4.15 8.61
N ALA A 59 20.89 4.57 9.61
CA ALA A 59 22.22 5.13 9.40
C ALA A 59 23.18 4.11 8.78
N LEU A 60 23.07 2.83 9.15
CA LEU A 60 23.95 1.77 8.65
C LEU A 60 23.58 1.26 7.25
N ALA A 61 22.29 1.18 6.92
CA ALA A 61 21.80 0.50 5.72
C ALA A 61 21.43 1.46 4.57
N VAL A 62 21.24 2.76 4.82
CA VAL A 62 21.02 3.78 3.76
C VAL A 62 22.17 4.79 3.66
N PRO A 63 23.45 4.37 3.59
CA PRO A 63 24.55 5.33 3.54
C PRO A 63 24.74 5.96 2.15
N SER A 64 24.18 5.37 1.08
CA SER A 64 24.43 5.81 -0.30
C SER A 64 23.17 6.00 -1.14
N ARG A 65 23.28 6.90 -2.13
CA ARG A 65 22.23 7.13 -3.15
C ARG A 65 21.90 5.85 -3.93
N TYR A 66 22.88 4.97 -4.13
CA TYR A 66 22.70 3.70 -4.83
C TYR A 66 21.75 2.76 -4.06
N VAL A 67 21.98 2.56 -2.76
CA VAL A 67 21.13 1.69 -1.95
C VAL A 67 19.71 2.27 -1.84
N ALA A 68 19.59 3.58 -1.64
CA ALA A 68 18.30 4.27 -1.63
C ALA A 68 17.54 4.10 -2.96
N SER A 69 18.23 4.13 -4.11
CA SER A 69 17.63 3.90 -5.43
C SER A 69 17.10 2.48 -5.57
N TRP A 70 17.84 1.48 -5.10
CA TRP A 70 17.37 0.09 -5.10
C TRP A 70 16.16 -0.11 -4.21
N TRP A 71 16.16 0.45 -3.00
CA TRP A 71 15.03 0.32 -2.08
C TRP A 71 13.79 1.05 -2.57
N ARG A 72 13.98 2.18 -3.26
CA ARG A 72 12.91 2.86 -3.99
C ARG A 72 12.34 1.94 -5.08
N PHE A 73 13.17 1.26 -5.86
CA PHE A 73 12.68 0.30 -6.87
C PHE A 73 11.90 -0.88 -6.23
N LEU A 74 12.36 -1.40 -5.08
CA LEU A 74 11.61 -2.40 -4.32
C LEU A 74 10.24 -1.88 -3.84
N PHE A 75 10.15 -0.61 -3.45
CA PHE A 75 8.86 0.02 -3.14
C PHE A 75 7.95 0.07 -4.37
N VAL A 76 8.51 0.38 -5.55
CA VAL A 76 7.74 0.37 -6.80
C VAL A 76 7.16 -1.02 -7.08
N ILE A 77 7.93 -2.08 -6.87
CA ILE A 77 7.44 -3.47 -6.97
C ILE A 77 6.28 -3.71 -6.01
N ILE A 78 6.38 -3.30 -4.73
CA ILE A 78 5.31 -3.46 -3.74
C ILE A 78 4.01 -2.77 -4.20
N VAL A 79 4.11 -1.56 -4.75
CA VAL A 79 2.93 -0.81 -5.25
C VAL A 79 2.31 -1.52 -6.45
N CYS A 80 3.11 -2.03 -7.38
CA CYS A 80 2.62 -2.83 -8.50
C CYS A 80 1.94 -4.12 -8.03
N ILE A 81 2.49 -4.81 -7.02
CA ILE A 81 1.86 -5.98 -6.39
C ILE A 81 0.50 -5.60 -5.77
N ASN A 82 0.41 -4.45 -5.08
CA ASN A 82 -0.86 -3.98 -4.48
C ASN A 82 -1.94 -3.78 -5.55
N VAL A 83 -1.61 -3.05 -6.61
CA VAL A 83 -2.55 -2.81 -7.72
C VAL A 83 -2.94 -4.13 -8.39
N ARG A 84 -2.00 -5.05 -8.61
CA ARG A 84 -2.25 -6.35 -9.25
C ARG A 84 -3.14 -7.27 -8.41
N ASN A 85 -2.96 -7.27 -7.08
CA ASN A 85 -3.76 -8.07 -6.15
C ASN A 85 -5.11 -7.41 -5.81
N HIS A 86 -5.31 -6.14 -6.15
CA HIS A 86 -6.55 -5.44 -5.82
C HIS A 86 -7.74 -6.01 -6.61
N ALA A 87 -8.80 -6.43 -5.92
CA ALA A 87 -9.94 -7.14 -6.54
C ALA A 87 -10.58 -6.38 -7.72
N ALA A 88 -10.71 -5.05 -7.63
CA ALA A 88 -11.29 -4.22 -8.68
C ALA A 88 -10.39 -4.02 -9.92
N LEU A 89 -9.07 -4.20 -9.78
CA LEU A 89 -8.07 -3.89 -10.82
C LEU A 89 -7.39 -5.14 -11.39
N ALA A 90 -7.30 -6.23 -10.60
CA ALA A 90 -6.64 -7.47 -10.97
C ALA A 90 -7.08 -8.00 -12.34
N ARG A 91 -8.39 -8.05 -12.60
CA ARG A 91 -8.92 -8.64 -13.86
C ARG A 91 -9.07 -7.64 -15.01
N ARG A 92 -8.59 -6.40 -14.85
CA ARG A 92 -8.78 -5.35 -15.87
C ARG A 92 -7.82 -5.52 -17.06
N SER A 93 -7.89 -4.63 -18.04
CA SER A 93 -6.89 -4.62 -19.12
C SER A 93 -5.53 -4.22 -18.58
N TRP A 94 -4.47 -4.64 -19.27
CA TRP A 94 -3.09 -4.22 -18.97
C TRP A 94 -2.97 -2.70 -18.93
N LEU A 95 -3.56 -1.98 -19.90
CA LEU A 95 -3.52 -0.52 -19.98
C LEU A 95 -4.08 0.15 -18.72
N LEU A 96 -5.22 -0.33 -18.20
CA LEU A 96 -5.81 0.23 -16.98
C LEU A 96 -4.94 -0.05 -15.74
N ARG A 97 -4.34 -1.26 -15.66
CA ARG A 97 -3.42 -1.59 -14.58
C ARG A 97 -2.14 -0.75 -14.67
N TRP A 98 -1.60 -0.55 -15.86
CA TRP A 98 -0.42 0.28 -16.08
C TRP A 98 -0.67 1.73 -15.64
N ALA A 99 -1.82 2.31 -16.01
CA ALA A 99 -2.21 3.63 -15.53
C ALA A 99 -2.29 3.68 -14.00
N ALA A 100 -2.86 2.64 -13.37
CA ALA A 100 -2.89 2.54 -11.92
C ALA A 100 -1.49 2.36 -11.30
N TYR A 101 -0.58 1.59 -11.91
CA TYR A 101 0.81 1.48 -11.47
C TYR A 101 1.49 2.85 -11.47
N VAL A 102 1.33 3.64 -12.53
CA VAL A 102 1.91 4.98 -12.66
C VAL A 102 1.36 5.92 -11.59
N VAL A 103 0.03 6.04 -11.49
CA VAL A 103 -0.61 6.98 -10.55
C VAL A 103 -0.26 6.62 -9.10
N CYS A 104 -0.34 5.35 -8.73
CA CYS A 104 -0.03 4.92 -7.36
C CYS A 104 1.45 5.11 -7.00
N ASN A 105 2.38 4.92 -7.94
CA ASN A 105 3.81 5.08 -7.68
C ASN A 105 4.24 6.55 -7.59
N PHE A 106 3.65 7.43 -8.40
CA PHE A 106 4.02 8.85 -8.40
C PHE A 106 3.25 9.69 -7.38
N ALA A 107 2.14 9.19 -6.82
CA ALA A 107 1.30 9.94 -5.89
C ALA A 107 2.08 10.65 -4.75
N GLY A 108 3.01 9.95 -4.10
CA GLY A 108 3.80 10.54 -3.00
C GLY A 108 4.72 11.66 -3.48
N MET A 109 5.42 11.42 -4.60
CA MET A 109 6.32 12.40 -5.21
C MET A 109 5.56 13.63 -5.69
N THR A 110 4.39 13.46 -6.32
CA THR A 110 3.54 14.58 -6.77
C THR A 110 3.18 15.50 -5.61
N VAL A 111 2.70 14.95 -4.49
CA VAL A 111 2.30 15.75 -3.33
C VAL A 111 3.51 16.43 -2.68
N THR A 112 4.59 15.69 -2.43
CA THR A 112 5.78 16.22 -1.76
C THR A 112 6.43 17.34 -2.57
N GLN A 113 6.62 17.16 -3.88
CA GLN A 113 7.24 18.18 -4.73
C GLN A 113 6.37 19.42 -4.89
N THR A 114 5.05 19.24 -5.00
CA THR A 114 4.10 20.37 -5.03
C THR A 114 4.18 21.21 -3.76
N ILE A 115 4.22 20.57 -2.58
CA ILE A 115 4.35 21.28 -1.29
C ILE A 115 5.68 22.04 -1.19
N ARG A 116 6.74 21.48 -1.77
CA ARG A 116 8.07 22.11 -1.80
C ARG A 116 8.20 23.21 -2.86
N GLY A 117 7.20 23.40 -3.73
CA GLY A 117 7.30 24.29 -4.87
C GLY A 117 8.30 23.81 -5.94
N GLU A 118 8.63 22.51 -5.93
CA GLU A 118 9.51 21.88 -6.90
C GLU A 118 8.71 21.46 -8.13
N THR A 119 9.35 21.49 -9.31
CA THR A 119 8.81 20.84 -10.51
C THR A 119 8.71 19.32 -10.30
N LEU A 120 7.72 18.69 -10.91
CA LEU A 120 7.51 17.25 -10.83
C LEU A 120 8.68 16.52 -11.50
N GLY A 121 9.64 16.03 -10.71
CA GLY A 121 10.91 15.50 -11.19
C GLY A 121 10.75 14.28 -12.11
N TYR A 122 9.68 13.50 -11.92
CA TYR A 122 9.35 12.40 -12.81
C TYR A 122 8.92 12.85 -14.21
N LEU A 123 8.50 14.11 -14.42
CA LEU A 123 8.22 14.62 -15.78
C LEU A 123 9.51 14.93 -16.55
N HIS A 124 10.63 15.11 -15.87
CA HIS A 124 11.90 15.52 -16.46
C HIS A 124 12.96 14.42 -16.49
N SER A 125 12.66 13.23 -15.96
CA SER A 125 13.58 12.09 -15.91
C SER A 125 12.90 10.81 -16.38
N LEU A 126 13.60 10.03 -17.19
CA LEU A 126 13.12 8.74 -17.68
C LEU A 126 13.21 7.62 -16.64
N THR A 127 14.15 7.71 -15.69
CA THR A 127 14.43 6.63 -14.74
C THR A 127 13.21 6.22 -13.91
N PRO A 128 12.41 7.14 -13.32
CA PRO A 128 11.21 6.76 -12.58
C PRO A 128 10.16 6.03 -13.44
N TRP A 129 10.07 6.35 -14.73
CA TRP A 129 9.17 5.65 -15.66
C TRP A 129 9.67 4.26 -16.00
N GLN A 130 10.98 4.12 -16.19
CA GLN A 130 11.63 2.82 -16.41
C GLN A 130 11.45 1.91 -15.20
N ASP A 131 11.58 2.44 -13.97
CA ASP A 131 11.34 1.70 -12.73
C ASP A 131 9.91 1.16 -12.67
N VAL A 132 8.91 2.03 -12.88
CA VAL A 132 7.49 1.62 -12.87
C VAL A 132 7.19 0.59 -13.95
N THR A 133 7.74 0.79 -15.15
CA THR A 133 7.53 -0.13 -16.28
C THR A 133 8.17 -1.49 -16.01
N SER A 134 9.43 -1.51 -15.57
CA SER A 134 10.17 -2.74 -15.28
C SER A 134 9.54 -3.53 -14.13
N ALA A 135 9.15 -2.86 -13.05
CA ALA A 135 8.45 -3.47 -11.93
C ALA A 135 7.06 -3.99 -12.33
N GLY A 136 6.31 -3.22 -13.13
CA GLY A 136 5.00 -3.63 -13.64
C GLY A 136 5.10 -4.88 -14.51
N LEU A 137 6.07 -4.92 -15.44
CA LEU A 137 6.32 -6.08 -16.30
C LEU A 137 6.78 -7.30 -15.49
N LEU A 138 7.67 -7.13 -14.51
CA LEU A 138 8.10 -8.20 -13.61
C LEU A 138 6.88 -8.82 -12.88
N VAL A 139 6.00 -8.00 -12.33
CA VAL A 139 4.80 -8.45 -11.61
C VAL A 139 3.84 -9.19 -12.54
N GLU A 140 3.58 -8.69 -13.75
CA GLU A 140 2.72 -9.43 -14.70
C GLU A 140 3.36 -10.72 -15.21
N ALA A 141 4.66 -10.70 -15.50
CA ALA A 141 5.40 -11.89 -15.94
C ALA A 141 5.34 -12.99 -14.89
N LEU A 142 5.49 -12.62 -13.61
CA LEU A 142 5.38 -13.54 -12.48
C LEU A 142 3.97 -14.18 -12.41
N VAL A 143 2.92 -13.39 -12.66
CA VAL A 143 1.54 -13.88 -12.70
C VAL A 143 1.28 -14.76 -13.93
N ALA A 144 1.83 -14.40 -15.09
CA ALA A 144 1.66 -15.14 -16.33
C ALA A 144 2.42 -16.48 -16.32
N TRP A 145 3.61 -16.52 -15.71
CA TRP A 145 4.45 -17.73 -15.64
C TRP A 145 3.79 -18.82 -14.80
N LYS A 146 3.33 -18.49 -13.58
CA LYS A 146 2.72 -19.47 -12.66
C LYS A 146 1.34 -19.02 -12.20
N PRO A 147 0.29 -19.10 -13.05
CA PRO A 147 -1.05 -18.62 -12.70
C PRO A 147 -1.62 -19.30 -11.44
N ALA A 148 -1.38 -20.60 -11.27
CA ALA A 148 -1.84 -21.36 -10.11
C ALA A 148 -1.16 -20.95 -8.79
N ALA A 149 0.07 -20.41 -8.86
CA ALA A 149 0.84 -19.98 -7.68
C ALA A 149 0.96 -18.46 -7.56
N GLN A 150 0.19 -17.69 -8.34
CA GLN A 150 0.33 -16.23 -8.43
C GLN A 150 0.30 -15.54 -7.06
N ALA A 151 -0.62 -15.96 -6.18
CA ALA A 151 -0.78 -15.36 -4.86
C ALA A 151 0.47 -15.60 -3.99
N THR A 152 0.96 -16.84 -3.98
CA THR A 152 2.17 -17.23 -3.25
C THR A 152 3.39 -16.49 -3.77
N SER A 153 3.58 -16.44 -5.09
CA SER A 153 4.74 -15.80 -5.72
C SER A 153 4.73 -14.29 -5.49
N LEU A 154 3.57 -13.63 -5.57
CA LEU A 154 3.45 -12.20 -5.30
C LEU A 154 3.65 -11.87 -3.80
N MET A 155 3.14 -12.71 -2.89
CA MET A 155 3.36 -12.53 -1.45
C MET A 155 4.82 -12.79 -1.06
N ALA A 156 5.49 -13.74 -1.71
CA ALA A 156 6.93 -13.99 -1.53
C ALA A 156 7.74 -12.79 -2.00
N LEU A 157 7.49 -12.30 -3.22
CA LEU A 157 8.16 -11.12 -3.77
C LEU A 157 7.93 -9.88 -2.90
N ARG A 158 6.69 -9.66 -2.44
CA ARG A 158 6.37 -8.59 -1.49
C ARG A 158 7.16 -8.75 -0.18
N GLY A 159 7.27 -9.97 0.35
CA GLY A 159 8.01 -10.25 1.57
C GLY A 159 9.49 -9.90 1.45
N LEU A 160 10.11 -10.26 0.32
CA LEU A 160 11.52 -9.92 0.01
C LEU A 160 11.74 -8.40 -0.10
N CYS A 161 10.76 -7.67 -0.64
CA CYS A 161 10.83 -6.21 -0.75
C CYS A 161 10.52 -5.49 0.57
N GLY A 162 9.71 -6.10 1.46
CA GLY A 162 9.05 -5.42 2.57
C GLY A 162 10.01 -4.83 3.60
N PHE A 163 11.00 -5.62 4.04
CA PHE A 163 11.95 -5.18 5.06
C PHE A 163 12.86 -4.02 4.58
N PRO A 164 13.55 -4.12 3.42
CA PRO A 164 14.33 -3.01 2.89
C PRO A 164 13.51 -1.73 2.73
N VAL A 165 12.27 -1.85 2.21
CA VAL A 165 11.38 -0.71 2.02
C VAL A 165 10.94 -0.10 3.36
N ALA A 166 10.71 -0.92 4.39
CA ALA A 166 10.36 -0.42 5.71
C ALA A 166 11.49 0.42 6.32
N VAL A 167 12.74 -0.03 6.21
CA VAL A 167 13.91 0.74 6.65
C VAL A 167 14.07 2.01 5.81
N TRP A 168 13.95 1.91 4.48
CA TRP A 168 14.02 3.05 3.57
C TRP A 168 13.01 4.15 3.90
N LYS A 169 11.76 3.75 4.17
CA LYS A 169 10.71 4.71 4.52
C LYS A 169 10.93 5.35 5.87
N CYS A 170 11.49 4.62 6.84
CA CYS A 170 11.93 5.21 8.09
C CYS A 170 13.00 6.29 7.84
N TRP A 171 14.01 6.00 7.01
CA TRP A 171 15.01 6.98 6.57
C TRP A 171 14.39 8.20 5.88
N SER A 172 13.46 7.99 4.94
CA SER A 172 12.77 9.06 4.21
C SER A 172 12.00 10.00 5.14
N VAL A 173 11.28 9.44 6.13
CA VAL A 173 10.61 10.23 7.17
C VAL A 173 11.61 11.01 8.02
N SER A 174 12.74 10.41 8.40
CA SER A 174 13.83 11.12 9.10
C SER A 174 14.33 12.33 8.31
N GLN A 175 14.46 12.21 6.98
CA GLN A 175 14.83 13.34 6.12
C GLN A 175 13.77 14.44 6.12
N HIS A 176 12.47 14.11 6.16
CA HIS A 176 11.40 15.11 6.29
C HIS A 176 11.42 15.82 7.64
N ILE A 177 11.67 15.10 8.73
CA ILE A 177 11.86 15.66 10.07
C ILE A 177 13.09 16.58 10.08
N HIS A 178 14.22 16.12 9.54
CA HIS A 178 15.44 16.90 9.48
C HIS A 178 15.30 18.17 8.63
N TYR A 179 14.55 18.10 7.53
CA TYR A 179 14.21 19.27 6.72
C TYR A 179 13.35 20.28 7.49
N ALA A 180 12.39 19.80 8.31
CA ALA A 180 11.60 20.68 9.18
C ALA A 180 12.51 21.48 10.14
N TYR A 181 13.47 20.79 10.75
CA TYR A 181 14.45 21.36 11.67
C TYR A 181 15.38 22.37 11.00
N THR A 182 16.01 21.99 9.89
CA THR A 182 17.08 22.77 9.25
C THR A 182 16.56 23.95 8.42
N ALA A 183 15.38 23.82 7.80
CA ALA A 183 14.80 24.85 6.96
C ALA A 183 13.73 25.71 7.68
N SER A 184 13.56 25.54 9.00
CA SER A 184 12.55 26.23 9.82
C SER A 184 11.13 26.17 9.21
N VAL A 185 10.79 25.03 8.62
CA VAL A 185 9.51 24.83 7.93
C VAL A 185 8.44 24.44 8.94
N SER A 186 7.29 25.11 8.90
CA SER A 186 6.19 24.83 9.81
C SER A 186 5.70 23.38 9.70
N TRP A 187 5.31 22.79 10.84
CA TRP A 187 4.75 21.44 10.90
C TRP A 187 3.54 21.25 9.96
N ALA A 188 2.78 22.32 9.71
CA ALA A 188 1.67 22.33 8.75
C ALA A 188 2.09 21.96 7.31
N LYS A 189 3.35 22.20 6.92
CA LYS A 189 3.91 21.78 5.62
C LYS A 189 4.58 20.41 5.69
N VAL A 190 5.12 20.02 6.84
CA VAL A 190 5.84 18.75 7.03
C VAL A 190 4.89 17.57 7.16
N VAL A 191 3.78 17.74 7.91
CA VAL A 191 2.75 16.70 8.09
C VAL A 191 2.25 16.15 6.75
N PRO A 192 1.86 16.98 5.75
CA PRO A 192 1.40 16.45 4.48
C PRO A 192 2.49 15.74 3.67
N MET A 193 3.77 16.14 3.79
CA MET A 193 4.90 15.45 3.14
C MET A 193 5.17 14.06 3.76
N VAL A 194 5.12 13.97 5.09
CA VAL A 194 5.24 12.68 5.78
C VAL A 194 4.06 11.78 5.43
N THR A 195 2.86 12.35 5.41
CA THR A 195 1.63 11.66 5.04
C THR A 195 1.67 11.14 3.61
N SER A 196 2.17 11.95 2.66
CA SER A 196 2.27 11.54 1.26
C SER A 196 3.34 10.49 1.04
N ASP A 197 4.52 10.64 1.65
CA ASP A 197 5.58 9.65 1.56
C ASP A 197 5.13 8.29 2.11
N MET A 198 4.23 8.33 3.09
CA MET A 198 3.69 7.13 3.69
C MET A 198 2.50 6.56 2.93
N TYR A 199 1.44 7.32 2.69
CA TYR A 199 0.13 6.77 2.34
C TYR A 199 -0.38 7.14 0.96
N ALA A 200 0.29 8.03 0.22
CA ALA A 200 -0.23 8.51 -1.05
C ALA A 200 -0.51 7.37 -2.05
N SER A 201 0.33 6.33 -2.10
CA SER A 201 0.10 5.19 -3.00
C SER A 201 -1.14 4.36 -2.62
N GLY A 202 -1.40 4.19 -1.32
CA GLY A 202 -2.59 3.50 -0.82
C GLY A 202 -3.87 4.32 -1.03
N ILE A 203 -3.81 5.63 -0.78
CA ILE A 203 -4.91 6.57 -1.04
C ILE A 203 -5.25 6.57 -2.54
N ALA A 204 -4.24 6.69 -3.40
CA ALA A 204 -4.42 6.66 -4.85
C ALA A 204 -5.06 5.35 -5.31
N LEU A 205 -4.59 4.21 -4.80
CA LEU A 205 -5.18 2.91 -5.10
C LEU A 205 -6.65 2.83 -4.69
N ALA A 206 -6.99 3.29 -3.49
CA ALA A 206 -8.36 3.27 -2.99
C ALA A 206 -9.29 4.19 -3.81
N CYS A 207 -8.82 5.39 -4.17
CA CYS A 207 -9.55 6.31 -5.05
C CYS A 207 -9.78 5.70 -6.44
N ILE A 208 -8.74 5.13 -7.07
CA ILE A 208 -8.87 4.48 -8.38
C ILE A 208 -9.84 3.30 -8.29
N ALA A 209 -9.72 2.47 -7.25
CA ALA A 209 -10.60 1.34 -7.02
C ALA A 209 -12.07 1.77 -6.84
N HIS A 210 -12.30 2.86 -6.11
CA HIS A 210 -13.63 3.46 -5.93
C HIS A 210 -14.20 3.91 -7.27
N VAL A 211 -13.46 4.71 -8.04
CA VAL A 211 -13.88 5.22 -9.35
C VAL A 211 -14.17 4.07 -10.32
N VAL A 212 -13.30 3.05 -10.36
CA VAL A 212 -13.48 1.87 -11.22
C VAL A 212 -14.71 1.05 -10.83
N SER A 213 -15.04 0.99 -9.54
CA SER A 213 -16.14 0.17 -9.03
C SER A 213 -17.49 0.88 -9.09
N THR A 214 -17.52 2.19 -8.85
CA THR A 214 -18.75 2.97 -8.69
C THR A 214 -19.04 3.91 -9.85
N ARG A 215 -18.04 4.18 -10.71
CA ARG A 215 -18.07 5.24 -11.73
C ARG A 215 -18.38 6.63 -11.15
N SER A 216 -18.16 6.81 -9.85
CA SER A 216 -18.33 8.07 -9.14
C SER A 216 -16.98 8.53 -8.58
N LEU A 217 -16.77 9.85 -8.57
CA LEU A 217 -15.63 10.47 -7.89
C LEU A 217 -15.82 10.54 -6.37
N LEU A 218 -17.07 10.53 -5.90
CA LEU A 218 -17.42 10.69 -4.49
C LEU A 218 -18.09 9.44 -3.94
N PRO A 219 -17.87 9.12 -2.65
CA PRO A 219 -18.65 8.12 -1.94
C PRO A 219 -20.13 8.53 -1.92
N THR A 220 -21.02 7.65 -2.38
CA THR A 220 -22.48 7.84 -2.37
C THR A 220 -23.16 7.11 -1.21
N HIS A 221 -22.44 6.21 -0.53
CA HIS A 221 -22.97 5.43 0.61
C HIS A 221 -21.97 5.40 1.77
N LEU A 222 -22.49 5.33 2.99
CA LEU A 222 -21.66 5.25 4.22
C LEU A 222 -20.70 4.06 4.22
N ALA A 223 -21.09 2.92 3.63
CA ALA A 223 -20.21 1.75 3.49
C ALA A 223 -18.96 2.04 2.63
N GLN A 224 -19.00 3.06 1.77
CA GLN A 224 -17.86 3.52 0.97
C GLN A 224 -16.96 4.50 1.74
N LEU A 225 -17.33 4.91 2.96
CA LEU A 225 -16.53 5.75 3.85
C LEU A 225 -15.67 4.95 4.83
N GLN A 226 -15.67 3.62 4.76
CA GLN A 226 -14.81 2.81 5.61
C GLN A 226 -13.32 3.03 5.29
N TRP A 227 -12.95 3.00 4.00
CA TRP A 227 -11.55 3.13 3.59
C TRP A 227 -10.95 4.53 3.86
N PRO A 228 -11.67 5.67 3.71
CA PRO A 228 -11.17 6.98 4.13
C PRO A 228 -10.97 7.08 5.65
N LEU A 229 -11.83 6.46 6.46
CA LEU A 229 -11.68 6.44 7.92
C LEU A 229 -10.43 5.66 8.34
N GLU A 230 -10.19 4.49 7.75
CA GLU A 230 -8.98 3.70 7.99
C GLU A 230 -7.72 4.47 7.59
N ILE A 231 -7.75 5.16 6.45
CA ILE A 231 -6.67 6.05 6.02
C ILE A 231 -6.48 7.18 7.03
N ALA A 232 -7.54 7.87 7.45
CA ALA A 232 -7.45 8.98 8.39
C ALA A 232 -6.84 8.55 9.73
N ALA A 233 -7.28 7.42 10.29
CA ALA A 233 -6.72 6.86 11.52
C ALA A 233 -5.23 6.51 11.38
N THR A 234 -4.85 5.97 10.23
CA THR A 234 -3.47 5.58 9.94
C THR A 234 -2.56 6.79 9.73
N VAL A 235 -3.08 7.84 9.08
CA VAL A 235 -2.40 9.13 8.94
C VAL A 235 -2.21 9.79 10.30
N ALA A 236 -3.26 9.85 11.13
CA ALA A 236 -3.18 10.40 12.49
C ALA A 236 -2.13 9.66 13.33
N THR A 237 -2.12 8.33 13.30
CA THR A 237 -1.11 7.49 13.97
C THR A 237 0.31 7.83 13.48
N SER A 238 0.50 7.95 12.17
CA SER A 238 1.81 8.29 11.59
C SER A 238 2.30 9.65 12.08
N ILE A 239 1.42 10.66 12.07
CA ILE A 239 1.72 12.02 12.53
C ILE A 239 2.10 12.00 14.01
N LEU A 240 1.35 11.29 14.85
CA LEU A 240 1.63 11.16 16.27
C LEU A 240 3.02 10.54 16.51
N ILE A 241 3.35 9.44 15.84
CA ILE A 241 4.67 8.78 15.94
C ILE A 241 5.78 9.75 15.54
N VAL A 242 5.57 10.53 14.48
CA VAL A 242 6.55 11.50 13.98
C VAL A 242 6.75 12.64 14.98
N HIS A 243 5.70 13.12 15.64
CA HIS A 243 5.82 14.11 16.71
C HIS A 243 6.65 13.56 17.89
N ILE A 244 6.42 12.31 18.27
CA ILE A 244 7.22 11.64 19.32
C ILE A 244 8.69 11.53 18.88
N TRP A 245 8.93 11.17 17.62
CA TRP A 245 10.28 11.03 17.08
C TRP A 245 11.01 12.39 16.98
N HIS A 246 10.29 13.45 16.66
CA HIS A 246 10.83 14.80 16.65
C HIS A 246 11.13 15.31 18.07
N SER A 247 10.56 14.76 19.15
CA SER A 247 10.76 15.31 20.50
C SER A 247 12.24 15.47 20.88
N ASP A 248 12.57 16.59 21.53
CA ASP A 248 13.90 16.87 22.08
C ASP A 248 14.23 15.98 23.30
N GLU A 249 13.24 15.27 23.84
CA GLU A 249 13.43 14.33 24.93
C GLU A 249 14.21 13.09 24.47
N ALA A 250 15.39 12.87 25.09
CA ALA A 250 16.31 11.79 24.75
C ALA A 250 15.69 10.38 24.83
N LEU A 251 14.66 10.18 25.65
CA LEU A 251 13.94 8.92 25.78
C LEU A 251 12.85 8.74 24.72
N LEU A 252 12.20 9.83 24.28
CA LEU A 252 11.10 9.78 23.32
C LEU A 252 11.58 9.61 21.88
N ARG A 253 12.72 10.20 21.53
CA ARG A 253 13.27 10.13 20.17
C ARG A 253 13.53 8.68 19.69
N PRO A 254 14.19 7.80 20.47
CA PRO A 254 14.34 6.38 20.11
C PRO A 254 13.01 5.62 20.07
N LEU A 255 12.05 5.97 20.93
CA LEU A 255 10.70 5.38 20.91
C LEU A 255 9.95 5.74 19.63
N GLY A 256 10.01 7.00 19.20
CA GLY A 256 9.40 7.45 17.95
C GLY A 256 10.02 6.76 16.73
N TYR A 257 11.35 6.63 16.68
CA TYR A 257 12.03 5.85 15.64
C TYR A 257 11.56 4.38 15.64
N THR A 258 11.54 3.74 16.81
CA THR A 258 11.16 2.32 16.94
C THR A 258 9.70 2.11 16.52
N ALA A 259 8.80 3.01 16.94
CA ALA A 259 7.40 2.97 16.57
C ALA A 259 7.21 3.17 15.06
N MET A 260 7.96 4.09 14.43
CA MET A 260 7.89 4.29 12.98
C MET A 260 8.42 3.09 12.20
N LEU A 261 9.52 2.48 12.66
CA LEU A 261 10.06 1.27 12.04
C LEU A 261 9.07 0.10 12.16
N LEU A 262 8.50 -0.13 13.35
CA LEU A 262 7.49 -1.16 13.56
C LEU A 262 6.25 -0.94 12.69
N PHE A 263 5.78 0.31 12.62
CA PHE A 263 4.66 0.70 11.78
C PHE A 263 4.93 0.41 10.29
N ASN A 264 6.12 0.75 9.79
CA ASN A 264 6.51 0.45 8.42
C ASN A 264 6.69 -1.06 8.18
N MET A 265 7.27 -1.79 9.12
CA MET A 265 7.36 -3.24 9.05
C MET A 265 5.96 -3.86 8.95
N HIS A 266 5.02 -3.44 9.80
CA HIS A 266 3.64 -3.92 9.77
C HIS A 266 2.98 -3.66 8.42
N LYS A 267 3.09 -2.43 7.93
CA LYS A 267 2.53 -1.99 6.66
C LYS A 267 3.04 -2.77 5.45
N PHE A 268 4.36 -2.97 5.34
CA PHE A 268 4.96 -3.58 4.16
C PHE A 268 5.02 -5.10 4.25
N CYS A 269 5.34 -5.65 5.43
CA CYS A 269 5.53 -7.09 5.62
C CYS A 269 4.27 -7.82 6.12
N GLY A 270 3.35 -7.13 6.80
CA GLY A 270 2.23 -7.77 7.50
C GLY A 270 1.36 -8.67 6.62
N ALA A 271 1.05 -8.25 5.39
CA ALA A 271 0.26 -9.05 4.45
C ALA A 271 0.97 -10.36 4.05
N SER A 272 2.25 -10.30 3.69
CA SER A 272 3.04 -11.48 3.34
C SER A 272 3.18 -12.43 4.53
N LEU A 273 3.46 -11.89 5.71
CA LEU A 273 3.61 -12.70 6.92
C LEU A 273 2.31 -13.38 7.32
N THR A 274 1.18 -12.68 7.21
CA THR A 274 -0.17 -13.23 7.43
C THR A 274 -0.49 -14.35 6.44
N TYR A 275 -0.10 -14.17 5.18
CA TYR A 275 -0.32 -15.16 4.14
C TYR A 275 0.46 -16.46 4.44
N PHE A 276 1.75 -16.35 4.77
CA PHE A 276 2.60 -17.52 5.02
C PHE A 276 2.33 -18.19 6.38
N SER A 277 1.89 -17.46 7.40
CA SER A 277 1.48 -18.05 8.67
C SER A 277 0.23 -18.93 8.52
N ARG A 278 -0.72 -18.51 7.68
CA ARG A 278 -1.92 -19.27 7.35
C ARG A 278 -1.64 -20.45 6.43
N ALA A 279 -0.78 -20.27 5.44
CA ALA A 279 -0.42 -21.35 4.51
C ALA A 279 0.28 -22.54 5.20
N ARG A 280 1.01 -22.30 6.29
CA ARG A 280 1.67 -23.35 7.09
C ARG A 280 0.71 -24.25 7.87
N LYS A 281 -0.53 -23.83 8.13
CA LYS A 281 -1.54 -24.64 8.85
C LYS A 281 -2.25 -25.65 7.95
N VAL A 282 -1.99 -25.65 6.65
CA VAL A 282 -2.71 -26.46 5.65
C VAL A 282 -1.82 -27.57 5.06
N VAL A 283 -0.61 -27.77 5.59
CA VAL A 283 0.33 -28.84 5.18
C VAL A 283 0.39 -29.90 6.26
#